data_AF-A0A1I5T8F5-F1
#
_entry.id   AF-A0A1I5T8F5-F1
#
_cell.length_a   1.000
_cell.length_b   1.000
_cell.length_c   1.000
_cell.angle_alpha   90.00
_cell.angle_beta   90.00
_cell.angle_gamma   90.00
#
_symmetry.space_group_name_H-M   'P 1'
#
loop_
_entity.id
_entity.type
_entity.pdbx_description
1 polymer ?
#
loop_
_entity_poly.entity_id
_entity_poly.type
_entity_poly.pdbx_seq_one_letter_code
_entity_poly.pdbx_strand_id
1 'polypeptide(L)'
;MSSAPRFPRSQRPPADATTKATGTPGQLPRIDNPLDALFPVTDAMWASMKHEYTNGREKGQTTHVPFIDKHFTWMPGYTNVITGWPGHGKTELYYQLLLYRAVFAGKKTAIYSPENGRPQDIYDGLIHSLTGRNPDRDWARKLSLKDYALAKDFIREHFVVVSPPRGMGKTPGHILAYFEAAIAHFGVDHSLFDPWNKADHSAQVGMGGIEAYLIGVLDMCTSWAADTRQHLVITAHPKRLEGMAFGNSRAVPDGAAISGGQTWENMALVIGAVHRPNKHIEGDTSVELYWHKVKSHKLVGHPGSVGTIAPGESMPAVLVTFDWKTNRYYFNGWTPFNDPLAYEVWGGTFEEDRPAQRLLSEPVADSTPAPAPTWRSGSQLPQGEESPHQLAAEFTGRGRIVTVAR
;
A
#
# COMPACT_ATOMS: atom_id res chain seq x y z
N MET A 1 -56.52 24.68 -56.54
CA MET A 1 -55.93 25.64 -55.58
C MET A 1 -56.36 25.20 -54.19
N SER A 2 -55.54 24.84 -53.21
CA SER A 2 -54.10 24.65 -53.10
C SER A 2 -53.88 23.55 -52.06
N SER A 3 -53.17 22.49 -52.43
CA SER A 3 -52.77 21.38 -51.57
C SER A 3 -51.51 21.76 -50.79
N ALA A 4 -51.56 21.78 -49.47
CA ALA A 4 -50.38 21.94 -48.62
C ALA A 4 -49.61 20.60 -48.48
N PRO A 5 -48.26 20.61 -48.42
CA PRO A 5 -47.45 19.41 -48.52
C PRO A 5 -47.32 18.69 -47.17
N ARG A 6 -47.44 17.35 -47.18
CA ARG A 6 -47.06 16.49 -46.06
C ARG A 6 -45.55 16.27 -46.08
N PHE A 7 -44.84 16.75 -45.07
CA PHE A 7 -43.45 16.37 -44.83
C PHE A 7 -43.38 14.93 -44.27
N PRO A 8 -42.40 14.11 -44.67
CA PRO A 8 -42.24 12.77 -44.12
C PRO A 8 -41.73 12.86 -42.68
N ARG A 9 -42.42 12.18 -41.75
CA ARG A 9 -41.88 11.94 -40.40
C ARG A 9 -40.61 11.10 -40.55
N SER A 10 -39.46 11.66 -40.19
CA SER A 10 -38.22 10.91 -40.04
C SER A 10 -38.45 9.78 -39.04
N GLN A 11 -38.36 8.53 -39.49
CA GLN A 11 -38.24 7.40 -38.59
C GLN A 11 -36.87 7.51 -37.90
N ARG A 12 -36.84 8.00 -36.66
CA ARG A 12 -35.73 7.70 -35.77
C ARG A 12 -35.76 6.19 -35.52
N PRO A 13 -34.66 5.45 -35.67
CA PRO A 13 -34.62 4.08 -35.19
C PRO A 13 -34.92 4.11 -33.69
N PRO A 14 -35.70 3.16 -33.16
CA PRO A 14 -35.94 3.09 -31.73
C PRO A 14 -34.57 3.00 -31.03
N ALA A 15 -34.39 3.85 -30.02
CA ALA A 15 -33.23 3.77 -29.15
C ALA A 15 -33.17 2.35 -28.59
N ASP A 16 -32.04 1.68 -28.81
CA ASP A 16 -31.78 0.34 -28.31
C ASP A 16 -31.57 0.41 -26.79
N ALA A 17 -32.69 0.56 -26.09
CA ALA A 17 -32.79 0.49 -24.66
C ALA A 17 -33.13 -0.96 -24.33
N THR A 18 -32.13 -1.83 -24.16
CA THR A 18 -32.20 -3.00 -23.26
C THR A 18 -30.90 -3.81 -23.24
N THR A 19 -30.05 -3.51 -22.27
CA THR A 19 -29.49 -4.58 -21.42
C THR A 19 -29.96 -4.31 -19.99
N LYS A 20 -31.29 -4.27 -19.82
CA LYS A 20 -31.89 -4.50 -18.51
C LYS A 20 -31.82 -6.01 -18.27
N ALA A 21 -31.18 -6.41 -17.17
CA ALA A 21 -31.17 -7.79 -16.70
C ALA A 21 -32.60 -8.36 -16.75
N THR A 22 -32.78 -9.41 -17.53
CA THR A 22 -34.04 -10.17 -17.71
C THR A 22 -34.32 -11.05 -16.50
N GLY A 23 -34.32 -10.47 -15.30
CA GLY A 23 -34.81 -11.15 -14.10
C GLY A 23 -36.31 -10.98 -14.01
N THR A 24 -37.07 -12.07 -14.16
CA THR A 24 -38.50 -12.09 -13.78
C THR A 24 -38.61 -11.67 -12.30
N PRO A 25 -39.41 -10.67 -11.93
CA PRO A 25 -39.56 -10.24 -10.54
C PRO A 25 -39.93 -11.44 -9.65
N GLY A 26 -39.12 -11.71 -8.62
CA GLY A 26 -39.37 -12.78 -7.65
C GLY A 26 -38.66 -14.12 -7.89
N GLN A 27 -37.94 -14.31 -9.00
CA GLN A 27 -37.06 -15.47 -9.16
C GLN A 27 -35.63 -15.14 -8.73
N LEU A 28 -35.13 -15.85 -7.72
CA LEU A 28 -33.73 -15.80 -7.31
C LEU A 28 -32.82 -16.33 -8.43
N PRO A 29 -31.56 -15.86 -8.51
CA PRO A 29 -30.60 -16.38 -9.47
C PRO A 29 -30.37 -17.88 -9.22
N ARG A 30 -30.26 -18.66 -10.30
CA ARG A 30 -29.79 -20.05 -10.21
C ARG A 30 -28.29 -20.04 -9.91
N ILE A 31 -27.89 -20.70 -8.83
CA ILE A 31 -26.49 -20.86 -8.42
C ILE A 31 -26.13 -22.34 -8.57
N ASP A 32 -25.06 -22.63 -9.29
CA ASP A 32 -24.52 -23.99 -9.39
C ASP A 32 -23.79 -24.34 -8.08
N ASN A 33 -24.01 -25.55 -7.56
CA ASN A 33 -23.43 -26.06 -6.31
C ASN A 33 -23.47 -25.06 -5.14
N PRO A 34 -24.66 -24.59 -4.70
CA PRO A 34 -24.76 -23.59 -3.63
C PRO A 34 -24.16 -24.04 -2.29
N LEU A 35 -23.93 -25.35 -2.11
CA LEU A 35 -23.26 -25.92 -0.94
C LEU A 35 -21.79 -25.50 -0.83
N ASP A 36 -21.11 -25.22 -1.95
CA ASP A 36 -19.70 -24.80 -1.95
C ASP A 36 -19.50 -23.42 -1.30
N ALA A 37 -20.57 -22.63 -1.19
CA ALA A 37 -20.58 -21.34 -0.50
C ALA A 37 -20.87 -21.47 1.02
N LEU A 38 -21.21 -22.66 1.50
CA LEU A 38 -21.57 -22.90 2.89
C LEU A 38 -20.40 -23.55 3.64
N PHE A 39 -19.85 -22.81 4.61
CA PHE A 39 -18.72 -23.25 5.42
C PHE A 39 -19.18 -23.45 6.88
N PRO A 40 -19.80 -24.60 7.23
CA PRO A 40 -20.06 -24.91 8.64
C PRO A 40 -18.73 -25.06 9.39
N VAL A 41 -18.74 -24.86 10.71
CA VAL A 41 -17.53 -25.04 11.53
C VAL A 41 -17.08 -26.49 11.43
N THR A 42 -15.97 -26.71 10.74
CA THR A 42 -15.30 -28.02 10.63
C THR A 42 -14.31 -28.21 11.79
N ASP A 43 -13.87 -29.44 12.03
CA ASP A 43 -12.85 -29.71 13.05
C ASP A 43 -11.54 -28.95 12.77
N ALA A 44 -11.17 -28.79 11.49
CA ALA A 44 -10.01 -28.01 11.08
C ALA A 44 -10.20 -26.51 11.39
N MET A 45 -11.36 -25.93 11.08
CA MET A 45 -11.69 -24.55 11.43
C MET A 45 -11.70 -24.36 12.95
N TRP A 46 -12.29 -25.30 13.69
CA TRP A 46 -12.30 -25.28 15.14
C TRP A 46 -10.90 -25.34 15.73
N ALA A 47 -10.01 -26.18 15.19
CA ALA A 47 -8.61 -26.23 15.61
C ALA A 47 -7.90 -24.89 15.38
N SER A 48 -8.12 -24.24 14.23
CA SER A 48 -7.60 -22.90 13.94
C SER A 48 -8.15 -21.85 14.90
N MET A 49 -9.47 -21.86 15.15
CA MET A 49 -10.13 -20.95 16.09
C MET A 49 -9.60 -21.13 17.52
N LYS A 50 -9.40 -22.38 17.96
CA LYS A 50 -8.84 -22.71 19.27
C LYS A 50 -7.38 -22.26 19.38
N HIS A 51 -6.60 -22.40 18.31
CA HIS A 51 -5.23 -21.91 18.25
C HIS A 51 -5.18 -20.38 18.40
N GLU A 52 -6.01 -19.65 17.65
CA GLU A 52 -6.10 -18.18 17.77
C GLU A 52 -6.62 -17.73 19.15
N TYR A 53 -7.54 -18.48 19.75
CA TYR A 53 -8.01 -18.19 21.10
C TYR A 53 -6.88 -18.33 22.13
N THR A 54 -6.04 -19.34 21.98
CA THR A 54 -4.96 -19.66 22.93
C THR A 54 -3.73 -18.77 22.73
N ASN A 55 -3.36 -18.48 21.48
CA ASN A 55 -2.11 -17.80 21.13
C ASN A 55 -2.33 -16.34 20.68
N GLY A 56 -3.58 -15.90 20.58
CA GLY A 56 -3.95 -14.63 19.99
C GLY A 56 -4.16 -14.73 18.48
N ARG A 57 -4.95 -13.80 17.94
CA ARG A 57 -5.16 -13.65 16.50
C ARG A 57 -3.94 -13.05 15.84
N GLU A 58 -3.78 -13.31 14.53
CA GLU A 58 -2.83 -12.59 13.70
C GLU A 58 -3.08 -11.08 13.84
N LYS A 59 -2.03 -10.33 14.17
CA LYS A 59 -2.04 -8.86 14.26
C LYS A 59 -1.18 -8.30 13.14
N GLY A 60 -1.46 -7.06 12.75
CA GLY A 60 -0.61 -6.38 11.78
C GLY A 60 0.81 -6.19 12.29
N GLN A 61 1.77 -6.34 11.39
CA GLN A 61 3.19 -6.16 11.65
C GLN A 61 3.52 -4.67 11.83
N THR A 62 4.41 -4.36 12.77
CA THR A 62 4.85 -2.99 13.06
C THR A 62 5.34 -2.24 11.81
N THR A 63 5.11 -0.93 11.79
CA THR A 63 5.74 0.03 10.87
C THR A 63 7.14 0.42 11.32
N HIS A 64 7.58 -0.08 12.48
CA HIS A 64 8.74 0.35 13.25
C HIS A 64 8.66 1.78 13.80
N VAL A 65 7.52 2.46 13.63
CA VAL A 65 7.26 3.77 14.20
C VAL A 65 6.13 3.64 15.23
N PRO A 66 6.43 3.60 16.55
CA PRO A 66 5.41 3.40 17.58
C PRO A 66 4.27 4.42 17.55
N PHE A 67 4.53 5.64 17.08
CA PHE A 67 3.52 6.68 16.91
C PHE A 67 2.52 6.34 15.80
N ILE A 68 2.97 5.67 14.74
CA ILE A 68 2.13 5.22 13.63
C ILE A 68 1.43 3.91 13.99
N ASP A 69 2.10 2.99 14.69
CA ASP A 69 1.56 1.65 15.02
C ASP A 69 0.24 1.69 15.81
N LYS A 70 -0.02 2.78 16.55
CA LYS A 70 -1.30 3.01 17.21
C LYS A 70 -2.47 3.12 16.22
N HIS A 71 -2.19 3.60 15.02
CA HIS A 71 -3.18 3.93 14.00
C HIS A 71 -3.13 3.01 12.79
N PHE A 72 -1.96 2.42 12.52
CA PHE A 72 -1.75 1.57 11.37
C PHE A 72 -0.60 0.59 11.58
N THR A 73 -0.89 -0.67 11.35
CA THR A 73 0.11 -1.73 11.18
C THR A 73 -0.17 -2.53 9.91
N TRP A 74 0.85 -3.20 9.41
CA TRP A 74 0.80 -3.94 8.16
C TRP A 74 0.07 -5.27 8.34
N MET A 75 -1.15 -5.41 7.81
CA MET A 75 -1.91 -6.67 7.87
C MET A 75 -1.93 -7.40 6.53
N PRO A 76 -1.46 -8.67 6.44
CA PRO A 76 -1.49 -9.41 5.20
C PRO A 76 -2.93 -9.56 4.70
N GLY A 77 -3.13 -9.42 3.39
CA GLY A 77 -4.44 -9.49 2.79
C GLY A 77 -5.28 -8.21 2.83
N TYR A 78 -4.69 -7.09 3.23
CA TYR A 78 -5.41 -5.81 3.34
C TYR A 78 -5.05 -4.85 2.21
N THR A 79 -6.09 -4.17 1.72
CA THR A 79 -5.96 -3.01 0.83
C THR A 79 -6.11 -1.72 1.65
N ASN A 80 -5.09 -0.88 1.58
CA ASN A 80 -4.98 0.39 2.29
C ASN A 80 -4.97 1.53 1.27
N VAL A 81 -5.76 2.58 1.51
CA VAL A 81 -5.87 3.74 0.62
C VAL A 81 -5.28 4.96 1.30
N ILE A 82 -4.42 5.67 0.57
CA ILE A 82 -3.71 6.83 1.11
C ILE A 82 -3.93 8.03 0.20
N THR A 83 -4.50 9.09 0.77
CA THR A 83 -4.75 10.36 0.10
C THR A 83 -3.83 11.46 0.59
N GLY A 84 -3.91 12.61 -0.06
CA GLY A 84 -3.00 13.73 0.16
C GLY A 84 -2.75 14.50 -1.12
N TRP A 85 -2.66 15.81 -0.98
CA TRP A 85 -2.41 16.71 -2.11
C TRP A 85 -1.09 16.39 -2.82
N PRO A 86 -0.97 16.71 -4.13
CA PRO A 86 0.29 16.55 -4.86
C PRO A 86 1.48 17.21 -4.15
N GLY A 87 2.58 16.46 -4.03
CA GLY A 87 3.81 16.87 -3.35
C GLY A 87 3.69 17.09 -1.84
N HIS A 88 2.65 16.55 -1.18
CA HIS A 88 2.60 16.52 0.29
C HIS A 88 3.42 15.38 0.89
N GLY A 89 4.05 14.53 0.06
CA GLY A 89 5.00 13.53 0.51
C GLY A 89 4.44 12.12 0.74
N LYS A 90 3.33 11.76 0.09
CA LYS A 90 2.70 10.43 0.26
C LYS A 90 3.65 9.29 -0.15
N THR A 91 4.25 9.43 -1.33
CA THR A 91 5.17 8.45 -1.92
C THR A 91 6.38 8.29 -1.01
N GLU A 92 6.99 9.40 -0.60
CA GLU A 92 8.19 9.45 0.21
C GLU A 92 7.95 8.82 1.60
N LEU A 93 6.80 9.11 2.23
CA LEU A 93 6.42 8.46 3.48
C LEU A 93 6.32 6.95 3.30
N TYR A 94 5.61 6.48 2.27
CA TYR A 94 5.41 5.05 2.06
C TYR A 94 6.68 4.33 1.62
N TYR A 95 7.53 4.95 0.81
CA TYR A 95 8.86 4.43 0.50
C TYR A 95 9.67 4.22 1.77
N GLN A 96 9.67 5.20 2.69
CA GLN A 96 10.37 5.07 3.96
C GLN A 96 9.79 3.98 4.85
N LEU A 97 8.45 3.85 4.96
CA LEU A 97 7.84 2.76 5.71
C LEU A 97 8.14 1.38 5.09
N LEU A 98 8.18 1.27 3.77
CA LEU A 98 8.54 0.04 3.06
C LEU A 98 10.02 -0.30 3.25
N LEU A 99 10.91 0.70 3.25
CA LEU A 99 12.32 0.53 3.57
C LEU A 99 12.52 0.03 5.00
N TYR A 100 11.76 0.54 5.98
CA TYR A 100 11.82 -0.02 7.34
C TYR A 100 11.50 -1.51 7.33
N ARG A 101 10.49 -1.94 6.57
CA ARG A 101 10.15 -3.38 6.48
C ARG A 101 11.23 -4.19 5.80
N ALA A 102 11.90 -3.64 4.79
CA ALA A 102 13.06 -4.28 4.19
C ALA A 102 14.19 -4.44 5.22
N VAL A 103 14.55 -3.37 5.92
CA VAL A 103 15.65 -3.34 6.89
C VAL A 103 15.39 -4.25 8.10
N PHE A 104 14.23 -4.11 8.74
CA PHE A 104 13.96 -4.72 10.04
C PHE A 104 13.21 -6.06 9.95
N ALA A 105 12.58 -6.36 8.80
CA ALA A 105 11.81 -7.59 8.61
C ALA A 105 12.17 -8.36 7.33
N GLY A 106 13.17 -7.92 6.56
CA GLY A 106 13.62 -8.58 5.34
C GLY A 106 12.59 -8.63 4.22
N LYS A 107 11.53 -7.81 4.31
CA LYS A 107 10.38 -7.89 3.40
C LYS A 107 10.66 -7.30 2.02
N LYS A 108 9.99 -7.85 1.01
CA LYS A 108 10.15 -7.42 -0.38
C LYS A 108 8.91 -6.70 -0.89
N THR A 109 9.11 -5.75 -1.81
CA THR A 109 8.07 -4.87 -2.33
C THR A 109 8.11 -4.72 -3.85
N ALA A 110 6.94 -4.80 -4.48
CA ALA A 110 6.72 -4.37 -5.85
C ALA A 110 6.10 -2.96 -5.88
N ILE A 111 6.67 -2.09 -6.71
CA ILE A 111 6.25 -0.68 -6.79
C ILE A 111 5.82 -0.37 -8.22
N TYR A 112 4.53 -0.07 -8.41
CA TYR A 112 4.03 0.59 -9.62
C TYR A 112 3.95 2.09 -9.34
N SER A 113 4.89 2.85 -9.89
CA SER A 113 5.00 4.27 -9.60
C SER A 113 5.34 5.17 -10.81
N PRO A 114 4.45 5.28 -11.81
CA PRO A 114 4.77 5.96 -13.07
C PRO A 114 4.89 7.49 -12.98
N GLU A 115 4.45 8.14 -11.89
CA GLU A 115 4.62 9.59 -11.70
C GLU A 115 5.99 9.99 -11.14
N ASN A 116 6.64 9.09 -10.40
CA ASN A 116 7.87 9.39 -9.66
C ASN A 116 9.14 9.18 -10.50
N GLY A 117 9.01 9.30 -11.82
CA GLY A 117 10.11 9.20 -12.78
C GLY A 117 10.25 7.82 -13.41
N ARG A 118 11.44 7.59 -13.98
CA ARG A 118 11.84 6.30 -14.56
C ARG A 118 12.23 5.34 -13.43
N PRO A 119 12.33 4.02 -13.69
CA PRO A 119 12.70 3.06 -12.64
C PRO A 119 13.97 3.42 -11.86
N GLN A 120 15.01 3.94 -12.53
CA GLN A 120 16.23 4.40 -11.87
C GLN A 120 15.99 5.56 -10.89
N ASP A 121 15.07 6.48 -11.20
CA ASP A 121 14.80 7.64 -10.36
C ASP A 121 14.09 7.20 -9.06
N ILE A 122 13.26 6.14 -9.13
CA ILE A 122 12.65 5.50 -7.96
C ILE A 122 13.71 4.80 -7.10
N TYR A 123 14.60 4.03 -7.73
CA TYR A 123 15.69 3.36 -7.02
C TYR A 123 16.62 4.36 -6.34
N ASP A 124 16.95 5.47 -7.00
CA ASP A 124 17.75 6.55 -6.42
C ASP A 124 17.04 7.21 -5.23
N GLY A 125 15.73 7.43 -5.31
CA GLY A 125 14.93 7.93 -4.20
C GLY A 125 14.93 7.00 -2.98
N LEU A 126 14.82 5.68 -3.21
CA LEU A 126 14.93 4.66 -2.16
C LEU A 126 16.32 4.65 -1.53
N ILE A 127 17.39 4.70 -2.34
CA ILE A 127 18.77 4.75 -1.85
C ILE A 127 19.03 6.04 -1.06
N HIS A 128 18.51 7.18 -1.52
CA HIS A 128 18.62 8.45 -0.83
C HIS A 128 17.97 8.37 0.56
N SER A 129 16.75 7.85 0.64
CA SER A 129 16.05 7.69 1.92
C SER A 129 16.74 6.67 2.83
N LEU A 130 17.16 5.52 2.29
CA LEU A 130 17.88 4.48 3.04
C LEU A 130 19.19 5.00 3.65
N THR A 131 19.98 5.73 2.87
CA THR A 131 21.33 6.17 3.29
C THR A 131 21.34 7.54 3.97
N GLY A 132 20.29 8.34 3.80
CA GLY A 132 20.24 9.74 4.22
C GLY A 132 21.16 10.66 3.41
N ARG A 133 21.75 10.16 2.32
CA ARG A 133 22.73 10.86 1.48
C ARG A 133 22.29 10.85 0.03
N ASN A 134 22.43 11.98 -0.65
CA ASN A 134 21.93 12.11 -2.02
C ASN A 134 22.86 11.37 -2.99
N PRO A 135 22.34 10.51 -3.90
CA PRO A 135 23.15 9.86 -4.93
C PRO A 135 23.63 10.81 -6.04
N ASP A 136 23.06 12.01 -6.14
CA ASP A 136 23.49 13.04 -7.08
C ASP A 136 24.84 13.66 -6.65
N ARG A 137 25.75 13.78 -7.62
CA ARG A 137 27.12 14.28 -7.45
C ARG A 137 27.16 15.71 -6.94
N ASP A 138 26.18 16.54 -7.30
CA ASP A 138 26.25 17.98 -7.10
C ASP A 138 25.83 18.41 -5.67
N TRP A 139 25.58 17.44 -4.79
CA TRP A 139 25.18 17.67 -3.40
C TRP A 139 26.35 17.67 -2.41
N ALA A 140 26.27 18.55 -1.41
CA ALA A 140 27.31 18.69 -0.38
C ALA A 140 27.56 17.40 0.42
N ARG A 141 26.49 16.63 0.71
CA ARG A 141 26.54 15.32 1.37
C ARG A 141 26.24 14.19 0.38
N LYS A 142 27.03 14.11 -0.69
CA LYS A 142 26.89 13.06 -1.70
C LYS A 142 27.23 11.68 -1.14
N LEU A 143 26.50 10.69 -1.63
CA LEU A 143 26.81 9.29 -1.38
C LEU A 143 28.07 8.89 -2.16
N SER A 144 29.01 8.19 -1.52
CA SER A 144 30.20 7.69 -2.21
C SER A 144 29.80 6.61 -3.22
N LEU A 145 30.54 6.45 -4.32
CA LEU A 145 30.23 5.40 -5.31
C LEU A 145 30.27 3.99 -4.69
N LYS A 146 31.17 3.76 -3.74
CA LYS A 146 31.25 2.51 -2.97
C LYS A 146 29.96 2.26 -2.21
N ASP A 147 29.53 3.23 -1.40
CA ASP A 147 28.31 3.11 -0.60
C ASP A 147 27.05 3.05 -1.45
N TYR A 148 27.06 3.74 -2.60
CA TYR A 148 25.98 3.68 -3.58
C TYR A 148 25.84 2.28 -4.18
N ALA A 149 26.95 1.64 -4.55
CA ALA A 149 26.92 0.26 -5.07
C ALA A 149 26.39 -0.73 -4.03
N LEU A 150 26.82 -0.57 -2.78
CA LEU A 150 26.37 -1.36 -1.64
C LEU A 150 24.87 -1.17 -1.34
N ALA A 151 24.40 0.08 -1.21
CA ALA A 151 22.99 0.38 -1.00
C ALA A 151 22.12 -0.13 -2.17
N LYS A 152 22.60 0.00 -3.41
CA LYS A 152 21.94 -0.56 -4.60
C LYS A 152 21.79 -2.08 -4.54
N ASP A 153 22.74 -2.81 -3.99
CA ASP A 153 22.63 -4.27 -3.84
C ASP A 153 21.51 -4.65 -2.85
N PHE A 154 21.42 -3.95 -1.72
CA PHE A 154 20.30 -4.11 -0.78
C PHE A 154 18.95 -3.76 -1.44
N ILE A 155 18.86 -2.62 -2.12
CA ILE A 155 17.63 -2.21 -2.81
C ILE A 155 17.23 -3.23 -3.89
N ARG A 156 18.19 -3.79 -4.64
CA ARG A 156 17.93 -4.84 -5.65
C ARG A 156 17.31 -6.10 -5.03
N GLU A 157 17.71 -6.48 -3.82
CA GLU A 157 17.19 -7.66 -3.13
C GLU A 157 15.75 -7.48 -2.65
N HIS A 158 15.39 -6.25 -2.24
CA HIS A 158 14.12 -5.97 -1.58
C HIS A 158 13.07 -5.28 -2.45
N PHE A 159 13.44 -4.66 -3.57
CA PHE A 159 12.52 -3.83 -4.36
C PHE A 159 12.54 -4.14 -5.85
N VAL A 160 11.34 -4.27 -6.42
CA VAL A 160 11.14 -4.38 -7.87
C VAL A 160 10.18 -3.29 -8.35
N VAL A 161 10.60 -2.53 -9.36
CA VAL A 161 9.76 -1.51 -9.99
C VAL A 161 8.99 -2.12 -11.16
N VAL A 162 7.67 -1.98 -11.13
CA VAL A 162 6.75 -2.36 -12.19
C VAL A 162 6.57 -1.17 -13.14
N SER A 163 7.21 -1.24 -14.32
CA SER A 163 7.13 -0.21 -15.35
C SER A 163 6.78 -0.81 -16.71
N PRO A 164 5.49 -1.11 -16.97
CA PRO A 164 5.08 -1.74 -18.21
C PRO A 164 5.39 -0.82 -19.41
N PRO A 165 6.10 -1.32 -20.44
CA PRO A 165 6.44 -0.55 -21.63
C PRO A 165 5.20 -0.10 -22.40
N ARG A 166 5.41 0.76 -23.40
CA ARG A 166 4.32 1.18 -24.30
C ARG A 166 3.69 -0.03 -24.96
N GLY A 167 2.35 -0.03 -25.06
CA GLY A 167 1.58 -1.11 -25.66
C GLY A 167 1.09 -2.19 -24.68
N MET A 168 1.64 -2.26 -23.47
CA MET A 168 1.14 -3.16 -22.43
C MET A 168 0.00 -2.51 -21.63
N GLY A 169 -0.97 -3.32 -21.22
CA GLY A 169 -2.15 -2.88 -20.48
C GLY A 169 -1.80 -2.27 -19.12
N LYS A 170 -2.57 -1.25 -18.71
CA LYS A 170 -2.36 -0.49 -17.47
C LYS A 170 -3.64 -0.28 -16.66
N THR A 171 -4.67 -1.09 -16.89
CA THR A 171 -5.84 -1.08 -16.00
C THR A 171 -5.43 -1.60 -14.62
N PRO A 172 -6.20 -1.33 -13.55
CA PRO A 172 -5.89 -1.87 -12.22
C PRO A 172 -5.69 -3.39 -12.22
N GLY A 173 -6.50 -4.15 -12.99
CA GLY A 173 -6.33 -5.59 -13.12
C GLY A 173 -5.00 -6.00 -13.78
N HIS A 174 -4.52 -5.26 -14.78
CA HIS A 174 -3.18 -5.50 -15.35
C HIS A 174 -2.07 -5.23 -14.33
N ILE A 175 -2.21 -4.18 -13.53
CA ILE A 175 -1.23 -3.83 -12.50
C ILE A 175 -1.15 -4.93 -11.43
N LEU A 176 -2.31 -5.46 -10.99
CA LEU A 176 -2.35 -6.61 -10.09
C LEU A 176 -1.70 -7.85 -10.71
N ALA A 177 -1.89 -8.12 -12.01
CA ALA A 177 -1.21 -9.22 -12.69
C ALA A 177 0.31 -9.05 -12.76
N TYR A 178 0.81 -7.82 -12.93
CA TYR A 178 2.26 -7.57 -12.82
C TYR A 178 2.77 -7.78 -11.39
N PHE A 179 1.97 -7.45 -10.38
CA PHE A 179 2.31 -7.78 -8.99
C PHE A 179 2.31 -9.29 -8.75
N GLU A 180 1.38 -10.06 -9.31
CA GLU A 180 1.42 -11.53 -9.25
C GLU A 180 2.71 -12.09 -9.87
N ALA A 181 3.13 -11.56 -11.02
CA ALA A 181 4.41 -11.93 -11.62
C ALA A 181 5.57 -11.56 -10.67
N ALA A 182 5.53 -10.41 -10.02
CA ALA A 182 6.55 -10.02 -9.05
C ALA A 182 6.58 -10.92 -7.81
N ILE A 183 5.42 -11.38 -7.33
CA ILE A 183 5.30 -12.36 -6.25
C ILE A 183 5.94 -13.68 -6.68
N ALA A 184 5.56 -14.21 -7.85
CA ALA A 184 6.05 -15.48 -8.35
C ALA A 184 7.57 -15.49 -8.62
N HIS A 185 8.12 -14.39 -9.14
CA HIS A 185 9.53 -14.31 -9.54
C HIS A 185 10.47 -13.80 -8.45
N PHE A 186 10.03 -12.88 -7.60
CA PHE A 186 10.89 -12.21 -6.61
C PHE A 186 10.50 -12.51 -5.15
N GLY A 187 9.36 -13.16 -4.90
CA GLY A 187 8.87 -13.46 -3.55
C GLY A 187 8.44 -12.20 -2.79
N VAL A 188 7.75 -11.29 -3.48
CA VAL A 188 7.28 -10.02 -2.93
C VAL A 188 6.18 -10.23 -1.88
N ASP A 189 6.20 -9.46 -0.78
CA ASP A 189 5.18 -9.45 0.28
C ASP A 189 4.26 -8.20 0.22
N HIS A 190 4.71 -7.14 -0.46
CA HIS A 190 4.05 -5.82 -0.51
C HIS A 190 3.88 -5.33 -1.92
N SER A 191 2.76 -4.68 -2.18
CA SER A 191 2.49 -4.05 -3.47
C SER A 191 2.05 -2.60 -3.27
N LEU A 192 2.79 -1.68 -3.87
CA LEU A 192 2.48 -0.24 -3.87
C LEU A 192 2.00 0.18 -5.26
N PHE A 193 0.77 0.67 -5.32
CA PHE A 193 0.12 1.21 -6.51
C PHE A 193 -0.01 2.75 -6.35
N ASP A 194 0.92 3.49 -6.95
CA ASP A 194 1.11 4.92 -6.71
C ASP A 194 1.28 5.75 -8.01
N PRO A 195 0.30 6.53 -8.48
CA PRO A 195 -1.04 6.69 -7.97
C PRO A 195 -2.10 5.95 -8.80
N TRP A 196 -3.25 5.72 -8.16
CA TRP A 196 -4.46 5.20 -8.78
C TRP A 196 -4.77 5.87 -10.11
N ASN A 197 -4.70 7.21 -10.15
CA ASN A 197 -5.07 8.03 -11.30
C ASN A 197 -4.22 7.80 -12.56
N LYS A 198 -3.12 7.05 -12.48
CA LYS A 198 -2.28 6.70 -13.65
C LYS A 198 -2.59 5.35 -14.26
N ALA A 199 -3.53 4.61 -13.70
CA ALA A 199 -4.07 3.45 -14.37
C ALA A 199 -5.10 3.84 -15.45
N ASP A 200 -5.33 2.92 -16.36
CA ASP A 200 -6.39 3.02 -17.36
C ASP A 200 -7.75 2.71 -16.71
N HIS A 201 -8.61 3.72 -16.69
CA HIS A 201 -9.97 3.67 -16.17
C HIS A 201 -11.04 3.81 -17.26
N SER A 202 -10.68 3.56 -18.53
CA SER A 202 -11.59 3.70 -19.69
C SER A 202 -12.86 2.84 -19.57
N ALA A 203 -12.80 1.71 -18.85
CA ALA A 203 -13.94 0.85 -18.57
C ALA A 203 -15.06 1.54 -17.75
N GLN A 204 -14.76 2.67 -17.09
CA GLN A 204 -15.71 3.40 -16.24
C GLN A 204 -17.03 3.74 -16.96
N VAL A 205 -16.97 4.17 -18.22
CA VAL A 205 -18.16 4.55 -18.99
C VAL A 205 -19.03 3.33 -19.26
N GLY A 206 -18.41 2.21 -19.66
CA GLY A 206 -19.11 0.96 -19.95
C GLY A 206 -19.71 0.28 -18.72
N MET A 207 -19.18 0.56 -17.53
CA MET A 207 -19.64 -0.02 -16.25
C MET A 207 -20.74 0.80 -15.55
N GLY A 208 -21.29 1.83 -16.19
CA GLY A 208 -22.37 2.63 -15.61
C GLY A 208 -21.89 3.81 -14.75
N GLY A 209 -20.64 4.26 -14.92
CA GLY A 209 -20.10 5.44 -14.25
C GLY A 209 -19.07 5.12 -13.16
N ILE A 210 -18.55 6.17 -12.52
CA ILE A 210 -17.42 6.08 -11.58
C ILE A 210 -17.73 5.21 -10.35
N GLU A 211 -18.94 5.27 -9.82
CA GLU A 211 -19.32 4.54 -8.60
C GLU A 211 -19.35 3.03 -8.84
N ALA A 212 -20.12 2.55 -9.81
CA ALA A 212 -20.20 1.13 -10.16
C ALA A 212 -18.84 0.56 -10.58
N TYR A 213 -18.05 1.34 -11.33
CA TYR A 213 -16.66 1.00 -11.66
C TYR A 213 -15.79 0.82 -10.41
N LEU A 214 -15.80 1.80 -9.50
CA LEU A 214 -14.97 1.75 -8.29
C LEU A 214 -15.37 0.61 -7.36
N ILE A 215 -16.67 0.32 -7.20
CA ILE A 215 -17.13 -0.83 -6.42
C ILE A 215 -16.49 -2.11 -6.96
N GLY A 216 -16.63 -2.37 -8.28
CA GLY A 216 -16.09 -3.59 -8.87
C GLY A 216 -14.57 -3.69 -8.80
N VAL A 217 -13.86 -2.59 -9.06
CA VAL A 217 -12.39 -2.63 -9.10
C VAL A 217 -11.76 -2.64 -7.70
N LEU A 218 -12.32 -1.91 -6.73
CA LEU A 218 -11.81 -1.96 -5.34
C LEU A 218 -12.13 -3.30 -4.67
N ASP A 219 -13.26 -3.93 -5.02
CA ASP A 219 -13.56 -5.30 -4.60
C ASP A 219 -12.55 -6.29 -5.19
N MET A 220 -12.22 -6.16 -6.47
CA MET A 220 -11.15 -6.95 -7.11
C MET A 220 -9.81 -6.74 -6.40
N CYS A 221 -9.41 -5.49 -6.09
CA CYS A 221 -8.17 -5.22 -5.35
C CYS A 221 -8.19 -5.85 -3.95
N THR A 222 -9.32 -5.79 -3.25
CA THR A 222 -9.47 -6.34 -1.88
C THR A 222 -9.44 -7.86 -1.89
N SER A 223 -10.16 -8.49 -2.82
CA SER A 223 -10.13 -9.94 -3.01
C SER A 223 -8.73 -10.42 -3.40
N TRP A 224 -8.09 -9.73 -4.35
CA TRP A 224 -6.72 -10.04 -4.76
C TRP A 224 -5.74 -9.96 -3.60
N ALA A 225 -5.80 -8.90 -2.79
CA ALA A 225 -4.93 -8.77 -1.63
C ALA A 225 -5.15 -9.95 -0.67
N ALA A 226 -6.40 -10.27 -0.33
CA ALA A 226 -6.75 -11.39 0.55
C ALA A 226 -6.25 -12.74 0.01
N ASP A 227 -6.45 -13.00 -1.28
CA ASP A 227 -6.09 -14.27 -1.94
C ASP A 227 -4.57 -14.45 -2.05
N THR A 228 -3.83 -13.36 -2.28
CA THR A 228 -2.36 -13.36 -2.40
C THR A 228 -1.64 -13.11 -1.07
N ARG A 229 -2.41 -12.86 0.01
CA ARG A 229 -1.91 -12.36 1.30
C ARG A 229 -1.01 -11.11 1.21
N GLN A 230 -1.11 -10.34 0.13
CA GLN A 230 -0.32 -9.11 -0.04
C GLN A 230 -0.84 -7.98 0.86
N HIS A 231 0.08 -7.09 1.23
CA HIS A 231 -0.29 -5.75 1.68
C HIS A 231 -0.36 -4.83 0.45
N LEU A 232 -1.57 -4.48 0.03
CA LEU A 232 -1.77 -3.55 -1.08
C LEU A 232 -1.92 -2.13 -0.53
N VAL A 233 -1.08 -1.22 -0.99
CA VAL A 233 -1.23 0.22 -0.75
C VAL A 233 -1.58 0.89 -2.06
N ILE A 234 -2.69 1.60 -2.08
CA ILE A 234 -3.13 2.42 -3.21
C ILE A 234 -3.04 3.87 -2.78
N THR A 235 -2.25 4.68 -3.50
CA THR A 235 -2.32 6.13 -3.32
C THR A 235 -3.35 6.72 -4.28
N ALA A 236 -4.10 7.70 -3.83
CA ALA A 236 -5.08 8.38 -4.67
C ALA A 236 -5.05 9.88 -4.39
N HIS A 237 -5.19 10.69 -5.43
CA HIS A 237 -5.21 12.14 -5.27
C HIS A 237 -6.63 12.65 -5.02
N PRO A 238 -6.80 13.61 -4.10
CA PRO A 238 -8.07 14.30 -3.95
C PRO A 238 -8.38 15.13 -5.20
N LYS A 239 -9.67 15.36 -5.46
CA LYS A 239 -10.14 16.33 -6.46
C LYS A 239 -9.64 17.72 -6.09
N ARG A 240 -9.32 18.54 -7.09
CA ARG A 240 -8.97 19.96 -6.84
C ARG A 240 -10.17 20.65 -6.18
N LEU A 241 -9.95 21.31 -5.05
CA LEU A 241 -10.93 22.24 -4.48
C LEU A 241 -10.82 23.56 -5.24
N GLU A 242 -11.94 24.05 -5.78
CA GLU A 242 -12.03 25.39 -6.35
C GLU A 242 -11.98 26.44 -5.22
N GLY A 243 -11.30 27.57 -5.44
CA GLY A 243 -11.36 28.74 -4.53
C GLY A 243 -10.28 28.84 -3.44
N MET A 244 -9.22 28.03 -3.46
CA MET A 244 -8.10 28.20 -2.51
C MET A 244 -7.22 29.39 -2.91
N ALA A 245 -7.19 30.43 -2.08
CA ALA A 245 -6.25 31.54 -2.22
C ALA A 245 -4.80 31.06 -2.04
N PHE A 246 -3.88 31.59 -2.84
CA PHE A 246 -2.44 31.38 -2.65
C PHE A 246 -2.02 31.89 -1.26
N GLY A 247 -1.24 31.09 -0.53
CA GLY A 247 -0.79 31.44 0.83
C GLY A 247 -1.60 30.84 1.98
N ASN A 248 -2.62 30.02 1.72
CA ASN A 248 -3.36 29.31 2.76
C ASN A 248 -3.04 27.81 2.80
N SER A 249 -3.13 27.22 3.99
CA SER A 249 -3.12 25.77 4.19
C SER A 249 -4.31 25.14 3.47
N ARG A 250 -4.08 24.01 2.79
CA ARG A 250 -5.17 23.25 2.19
C ARG A 250 -5.90 22.48 3.27
N ALA A 251 -7.20 22.21 3.08
CA ALA A 251 -7.91 21.28 3.96
C ALA A 251 -7.26 19.89 3.92
N VAL A 252 -7.33 19.17 5.04
CA VAL A 252 -6.90 17.77 5.11
C VAL A 252 -7.83 16.94 4.24
N PRO A 253 -7.33 16.24 3.20
CA PRO A 253 -8.19 15.41 2.37
C PRO A 253 -8.55 14.11 3.10
N ASP A 254 -9.77 13.64 2.89
CA ASP A 254 -10.30 12.35 3.34
C ASP A 254 -10.65 11.45 2.14
N GLY A 255 -11.33 10.33 2.41
CA GLY A 255 -11.76 9.42 1.34
C GLY A 255 -12.79 10.07 0.41
N ALA A 256 -13.73 10.82 0.96
CA ALA A 256 -14.73 11.58 0.20
C ALA A 256 -14.12 12.62 -0.76
N ALA A 257 -12.94 13.16 -0.44
CA ALA A 257 -12.22 14.08 -1.31
C ALA A 257 -11.63 13.43 -2.58
N ILE A 258 -11.50 12.09 -2.63
CA ILE A 258 -10.95 11.36 -3.78
C ILE A 258 -11.98 11.31 -4.93
N SER A 259 -11.51 11.27 -6.18
CA SER A 259 -12.44 11.07 -7.31
C SER A 259 -13.16 9.73 -7.19
N GLY A 260 -14.49 9.77 -7.07
CA GLY A 260 -15.31 8.62 -6.68
C GLY A 260 -16.00 8.76 -5.32
N GLY A 261 -15.59 9.74 -4.52
CA GLY A 261 -16.25 10.15 -3.29
C GLY A 261 -16.36 9.04 -2.27
N GLN A 262 -17.52 8.96 -1.64
CA GLN A 262 -17.82 8.03 -0.54
C GLN A 262 -17.61 6.55 -0.87
N THR A 263 -17.57 6.18 -2.16
CA THR A 263 -17.24 4.80 -2.59
C THR A 263 -15.91 4.32 -2.02
N TRP A 264 -14.90 5.20 -1.95
CA TRP A 264 -13.62 4.88 -1.33
C TRP A 264 -13.77 4.54 0.16
N GLU A 265 -14.54 5.36 0.87
CA GLU A 265 -14.84 5.16 2.29
C GLU A 265 -15.63 3.90 2.56
N ASN A 266 -16.49 3.49 1.65
CA ASN A 266 -17.25 2.25 1.80
C ASN A 266 -16.35 1.01 1.58
N MET A 267 -15.51 1.05 0.54
CA MET A 267 -14.77 -0.12 0.07
C MET A 267 -13.43 -0.35 0.79
N ALA A 268 -12.68 0.72 1.12
CA ALA A 268 -11.34 0.57 1.68
C ALA A 268 -11.37 0.07 3.15
N LEU A 269 -10.40 -0.77 3.52
CA LEU A 269 -10.24 -1.22 4.92
C LEU A 269 -9.56 -0.15 5.77
N VAL A 270 -8.61 0.58 5.20
CA VAL A 270 -7.92 1.70 5.82
C VAL A 270 -7.91 2.88 4.87
N ILE A 271 -8.18 4.08 5.39
CA ILE A 271 -8.03 5.34 4.68
C ILE A 271 -7.17 6.26 5.53
N GLY A 272 -6.02 6.64 5.00
CA GLY A 272 -5.14 7.62 5.62
C GLY A 272 -4.85 8.81 4.73
N ALA A 273 -4.28 9.87 5.30
CA ALA A 273 -3.86 11.05 4.57
C ALA A 273 -2.50 11.56 5.03
N VAL A 274 -1.70 12.03 4.08
CA VAL A 274 -0.48 12.81 4.34
C VAL A 274 -0.76 14.27 4.00
N HIS A 275 -0.54 15.14 4.98
CA HIS A 275 -0.81 16.56 4.87
C HIS A 275 0.41 17.38 5.31
N ARG A 276 0.60 18.54 4.68
CA ARG A 276 1.67 19.49 5.00
C ARG A 276 0.99 20.85 5.14
N PRO A 277 0.60 21.25 6.37
CA PRO A 277 -0.25 22.42 6.58
C PRO A 277 0.42 23.71 6.10
N ASN A 278 1.71 23.81 6.36
CA ASN A 278 2.49 25.01 6.10
C ASN A 278 3.34 24.90 4.84
N LYS A 279 2.98 24.03 3.88
CA LYS A 279 3.73 23.84 2.63
C LYS A 279 3.92 25.13 1.80
N HIS A 280 3.02 26.10 1.98
CA HIS A 280 3.09 27.41 1.32
C HIS A 280 4.16 28.34 1.95
N ILE A 281 4.67 27.99 3.12
CA ILE A 281 5.76 28.69 3.82
C ILE A 281 7.09 28.06 3.41
N GLU A 282 8.01 28.88 2.93
CA GLU A 282 9.34 28.43 2.52
C GLU A 282 10.11 27.83 3.70
N GLY A 283 10.77 26.69 3.47
CA GLY A 283 11.56 26.00 4.49
C GLY A 283 10.76 25.21 5.52
N ASP A 284 9.42 25.30 5.53
CA ASP A 284 8.61 24.52 6.46
C ASP A 284 8.66 23.02 6.13
N THR A 285 8.95 22.23 7.16
CA THR A 285 9.10 20.77 7.07
C THR A 285 7.96 20.03 7.76
N SER A 286 6.97 20.73 8.33
CA SER A 286 5.90 20.13 9.14
C SER A 286 5.00 19.22 8.30
N VAL A 287 4.63 18.10 8.92
CA VAL A 287 3.77 17.07 8.33
C VAL A 287 2.73 16.67 9.36
N GLU A 288 1.52 16.40 8.88
CA GLU A 288 0.46 15.78 9.64
C GLU A 288 0.03 14.49 8.94
N LEU A 289 -0.10 13.42 9.72
CA LEU A 289 -0.54 12.10 9.26
C LEU A 289 -1.90 11.80 9.86
N TYR A 290 -2.81 11.29 9.06
CA TYR A 290 -4.17 10.97 9.45
C TYR A 290 -4.52 9.54 9.06
N TRP A 291 -5.31 8.87 9.91
CA TRP A 291 -6.01 7.62 9.63
C TRP A 291 -7.48 7.85 9.88
N HIS A 292 -8.19 8.32 8.85
CA HIS A 292 -9.62 8.64 8.89
C HIS A 292 -10.48 7.41 9.10
N LYS A 293 -10.06 6.27 8.51
CA LYS A 293 -10.75 5.00 8.62
C LYS A 293 -9.74 3.89 8.90
N VAL A 294 -10.08 3.04 9.86
CA VAL A 294 -9.42 1.76 10.10
C VAL A 294 -10.52 0.75 10.41
N LYS A 295 -10.75 -0.28 9.60
CA LYS A 295 -11.91 -1.17 9.83
C LYS A 295 -11.69 -2.18 10.96
N SER A 296 -10.46 -2.69 11.08
CA SER A 296 -10.13 -3.80 11.98
C SER A 296 -9.38 -3.32 13.23
N HIS A 297 -10.03 -2.49 14.06
CA HIS A 297 -9.37 -1.75 15.15
C HIS A 297 -8.45 -2.58 16.05
N LYS A 298 -8.92 -3.78 16.41
CA LYS A 298 -8.24 -4.68 17.34
C LYS A 298 -6.99 -5.35 16.74
N LEU A 299 -6.86 -5.34 15.42
CA LEU A 299 -5.80 -6.04 14.69
C LEU A 299 -4.76 -5.08 14.12
N VAL A 300 -5.16 -3.87 13.71
CA VAL A 300 -4.32 -2.99 12.88
C VAL A 300 -4.19 -1.54 13.37
N GLY A 301 -4.66 -1.22 14.57
CA GLY A 301 -4.68 0.14 15.12
C GLY A 301 -6.05 0.82 14.98
N HIS A 302 -6.18 2.06 15.42
CA HIS A 302 -7.46 2.80 15.43
C HIS A 302 -7.35 4.16 14.73
N PRO A 303 -8.47 4.75 14.26
CA PRO A 303 -8.45 6.08 13.66
C PRO A 303 -7.78 7.13 14.57
N GLY A 304 -7.17 8.13 13.96
CA GLY A 304 -6.48 9.20 14.66
C GLY A 304 -5.48 9.95 13.79
N SER A 305 -4.63 10.76 14.42
CA SER A 305 -3.65 11.59 13.74
C SER A 305 -2.34 11.71 14.52
N VAL A 306 -1.26 12.00 13.80
CA VAL A 306 0.09 12.25 14.33
C VAL A 306 0.63 13.50 13.66
N GLY A 307 1.32 14.39 14.40
CA GLY A 307 1.77 15.67 13.85
C GLY A 307 0.80 16.84 14.07
N THR A 308 -0.44 16.56 14.47
CA THR A 308 -1.49 17.58 14.65
C THR A 308 -1.43 18.27 16.00
N ILE A 309 -1.74 19.57 16.02
CA ILE A 309 -1.85 20.36 17.24
C ILE A 309 -3.26 20.17 17.84
N ALA A 310 -3.33 19.73 19.09
CA ALA A 310 -4.60 19.54 19.78
C ALA A 310 -5.23 20.89 20.18
N PRO A 311 -6.57 20.97 20.36
CA PRO A 311 -7.22 22.20 20.80
C PRO A 311 -6.65 22.72 22.12
N GLY A 312 -6.21 23.98 22.14
CA GLY A 312 -5.61 24.61 23.32
C GLY A 312 -4.10 24.38 23.47
N GLU A 313 -3.49 23.55 22.63
CA GLU A 313 -2.04 23.34 22.60
C GLU A 313 -1.36 24.27 21.59
N SER A 314 -0.09 24.60 21.85
CA SER A 314 0.74 25.39 20.93
C SER A 314 1.61 24.52 20.02
N MET A 315 1.80 23.24 20.36
CA MET A 315 2.67 22.30 19.66
C MET A 315 2.02 20.91 19.59
N PRO A 316 2.34 20.08 18.59
CA PRO A 316 1.85 18.72 18.52
C PRO A 316 2.55 17.83 19.56
N ALA A 317 1.84 16.83 20.09
CA ALA A 317 2.43 15.84 21.00
C ALA A 317 3.55 15.01 20.34
N VAL A 318 3.48 14.85 19.02
CA VAL A 318 4.53 14.26 18.18
C VAL A 318 4.77 15.22 17.03
N LEU A 319 5.93 15.86 17.01
CA LEU A 319 6.37 16.67 15.89
C LEU A 319 6.81 15.76 14.74
N VAL A 320 6.11 15.83 13.61
CA VAL A 320 6.50 15.11 12.39
C VAL A 320 7.08 16.10 11.39
N THR A 321 8.30 15.84 10.93
CA THR A 321 8.99 16.66 9.93
C THR A 321 9.48 15.82 8.78
N PHE A 322 9.52 16.40 7.58
CA PHE A 322 10.16 15.82 6.41
C PHE A 322 11.41 16.63 6.02
N ASP A 323 12.58 16.01 6.14
CA ASP A 323 13.84 16.59 5.70
C ASP A 323 14.17 16.12 4.28
N TRP A 324 14.09 17.05 3.34
CA TRP A 324 14.39 16.82 1.93
C TRP A 324 15.88 16.54 1.67
N LYS A 325 16.79 16.92 2.59
CA LYS A 325 18.23 16.67 2.42
C LYS A 325 18.57 15.20 2.67
N THR A 326 17.92 14.59 3.66
CA THR A 326 18.06 13.15 3.95
C THR A 326 16.98 12.31 3.27
N ASN A 327 15.97 12.93 2.68
CA ASN A 327 14.77 12.28 2.13
C ASN A 327 14.08 11.39 3.19
N ARG A 328 13.93 11.92 4.41
CA ARG A 328 13.42 11.20 5.58
C ARG A 328 12.38 11.98 6.37
N TYR A 329 11.38 11.27 6.86
CA TYR A 329 10.46 11.65 7.92
C TYR A 329 11.07 11.39 9.29
N TYR A 330 10.91 12.34 10.20
CA TYR A 330 11.30 12.25 11.61
C TYR A 330 10.09 12.44 12.49
N PHE A 331 10.07 11.74 13.63
CA PHE A 331 9.05 11.78 14.67
C PHE A 331 9.75 12.20 15.97
N ASN A 332 9.51 13.42 16.44
CA ASN A 332 10.27 14.05 17.52
C ASN A 332 11.80 14.02 17.28
N GLY A 333 12.22 14.26 16.02
CA GLY A 333 13.63 14.21 15.63
C GLY A 333 14.22 12.80 15.50
N TRP A 334 13.41 11.75 15.64
CA TRP A 334 13.84 10.36 15.55
C TRP A 334 13.20 9.63 14.35
N THR A 335 13.95 8.70 13.76
CA THR A 335 13.50 7.75 12.76
C THR A 335 14.10 6.37 13.07
N PRO A 336 13.43 5.25 12.74
CA PRO A 336 14.04 3.93 12.73
C PRO A 336 15.41 3.86 12.03
N PHE A 337 15.69 4.71 11.04
CA PHE A 337 17.01 4.78 10.42
C PHE A 337 18.11 5.36 11.32
N ASN A 338 17.81 5.77 12.55
CA ASN A 338 18.83 6.07 13.56
C ASN A 338 19.37 4.80 14.24
N ASP A 339 18.81 3.61 13.94
CA ASP A 339 19.32 2.33 14.40
C ASP A 339 20.55 1.89 13.57
N PRO A 340 21.64 1.38 14.18
CA PRO A 340 22.80 0.87 13.45
C PRO A 340 22.47 -0.18 12.40
N LEU A 341 21.45 -1.01 12.62
CA LEU A 341 21.02 -2.04 11.69
C LEU A 341 20.69 -1.45 10.30
N ALA A 342 20.15 -0.22 10.25
CA ALA A 342 19.83 0.45 8.99
C ALA A 342 21.05 0.72 8.10
N TYR A 343 22.26 0.65 8.65
CA TYR A 343 23.53 0.81 7.94
C TYR A 343 24.19 -0.55 7.72
N GLU A 344 24.16 -1.43 8.72
CA GLU A 344 24.75 -2.77 8.65
C GLU A 344 24.18 -3.62 7.51
N VAL A 345 22.87 -3.56 7.26
CA VAL A 345 22.21 -4.40 6.24
C VAL A 345 22.70 -4.17 4.81
N TRP A 346 23.29 -3.01 4.54
CA TRP A 346 23.92 -2.72 3.25
C TRP A 346 25.44 -2.50 3.37
N GLY A 347 26.06 -2.77 4.53
CA GLY A 347 27.50 -2.57 4.72
C GLY A 347 27.93 -1.10 4.82
N GLY A 348 26.99 -0.22 5.16
CA GLY A 348 27.23 1.17 5.47
C GLY A 348 27.90 1.39 6.82
N THR A 349 28.48 2.58 7.01
CA THR A 349 29.00 3.00 8.31
C THR A 349 27.97 3.90 8.99
N PHE A 350 27.63 3.59 10.24
CA PHE A 350 26.80 4.46 11.06
C PHE A 350 27.61 5.70 11.47
N GLU A 351 27.14 6.88 11.08
CA GLU A 351 27.67 8.16 11.54
C GLU A 351 26.71 8.70 12.62
N GLU A 352 27.18 8.86 13.86
CA GLU A 352 26.41 9.49 14.96
C GLU A 352 26.18 10.99 14.70
N ASP A 353 25.49 11.37 13.63
CA ASP A 353 24.98 12.73 13.47
C ASP A 353 23.69 12.85 14.31
N ARG A 354 23.84 13.34 15.55
CA ARG A 354 22.79 13.50 16.58
C ARG A 354 21.99 14.80 16.41
N PRO A 355 20.72 14.90 16.88
CA PRO A 355 20.32 14.51 18.23
C PRO A 355 19.26 13.40 18.28
N ALA A 356 19.68 12.22 18.73
CA ALA A 356 18.79 11.30 19.42
C ALA A 356 18.37 11.95 20.74
N GLN A 357 17.16 12.49 20.83
CA GLN A 357 16.49 12.53 22.13
C GLN A 357 16.09 11.09 22.44
N ARG A 358 16.81 10.47 23.38
CA ARG A 358 16.34 9.29 24.10
C ARG A 358 14.96 9.61 24.65
N LEU A 359 13.92 9.09 24.02
CA LEU A 359 12.61 8.97 24.67
C LEU A 359 12.64 7.68 25.48
N LEU A 360 12.95 7.85 26.78
CA LEU A 360 12.50 7.04 27.94
C LEU A 360 12.38 5.52 27.69
N SER A 361 13.31 4.67 28.10
CA SER A 361 13.46 4.19 29.49
C SER A 361 12.15 4.08 30.29
N GLU A 362 11.25 3.20 29.86
CA GLU A 362 10.48 2.35 30.77
C GLU A 362 10.46 0.92 30.20
N PRO A 363 10.57 -0.12 31.04
CA PRO A 363 10.55 -1.50 30.57
C PRO A 363 9.15 -1.83 30.08
N VAL A 364 9.01 -2.10 28.79
CA VAL A 364 7.87 -2.88 28.29
C VAL A 364 7.92 -4.21 29.03
N ALA A 365 6.83 -4.55 29.73
CA ALA A 365 6.70 -5.82 30.42
C ALA A 365 7.14 -6.95 29.49
N ASP A 366 8.07 -7.75 30.00
CA ASP A 366 8.68 -8.92 29.36
C ASP A 366 7.58 -9.86 28.85
N SER A 367 7.22 -9.70 27.58
CA SER A 367 6.58 -10.76 26.83
C SER A 367 7.73 -11.53 26.20
N THR A 368 8.21 -12.51 26.96
CA THR A 368 9.22 -13.45 26.51
C THR A 368 8.84 -13.91 25.10
N PRO A 369 9.68 -13.68 24.07
CA PRO A 369 9.43 -14.24 22.77
C PRO A 369 9.32 -15.75 22.95
N ALA A 370 8.23 -16.35 22.46
CA ALA A 370 8.10 -17.80 22.46
C ALA A 370 9.40 -18.39 21.87
N PRO A 371 10.02 -19.38 22.55
CA PRO A 371 11.30 -19.90 22.10
C PRO A 371 11.17 -20.38 20.66
N ALA A 372 12.11 -19.96 19.81
CA ALA A 372 12.23 -20.47 18.45
C ALA A 372 12.20 -22.00 18.51
N PRO A 373 11.42 -22.67 17.65
CA PRO A 373 11.36 -24.12 17.63
C PRO A 373 12.78 -24.65 17.42
N THR A 374 13.27 -25.41 18.40
CA THR A 374 14.55 -26.09 18.31
C THR A 374 14.38 -27.24 17.32
N TRP A 375 14.82 -27.02 16.08
CA TRP A 375 15.01 -28.10 15.13
C TRP A 375 16.10 -29.02 15.69
N ARG A 376 15.69 -30.15 16.28
CA ARG A 376 16.61 -31.22 16.66
C ARG A 376 17.21 -31.79 15.38
N SER A 377 18.48 -31.48 15.13
CA SER A 377 19.31 -32.20 14.19
C SER A 377 19.52 -33.63 14.71
N GLY A 378 18.90 -34.60 14.03
CA GLY A 378 19.12 -36.01 14.36
C GLY A 378 17.91 -36.90 14.16
N SER A 379 17.48 -37.08 12.91
CA SER A 379 17.04 -38.40 12.45
C SER A 379 17.35 -38.50 10.96
N GLN A 380 18.02 -39.58 10.58
CA GLN A 380 18.46 -39.86 9.22
C GLN A 380 17.25 -39.90 8.28
N LEU A 381 17.29 -39.11 7.20
CA LEU A 381 16.37 -39.26 6.08
C LEU A 381 16.60 -40.64 5.43
N PRO A 382 15.53 -41.39 5.07
CA PRO A 382 15.67 -42.60 4.27
C PRO A 382 16.32 -42.23 2.93
N GLN A 383 17.31 -43.01 2.50
CA GLN A 383 17.94 -42.82 1.21
C GLN A 383 16.95 -43.14 0.09
N GLY A 384 16.76 -42.17 -0.80
CA GLY A 384 16.05 -42.34 -2.07
C GLY A 384 14.85 -41.43 -2.21
N GLU A 385 15.07 -40.12 -2.34
CA GLU A 385 14.15 -39.18 -3.00
C GLU A 385 14.90 -37.87 -3.35
N GLU A 386 14.52 -37.26 -4.47
CA GLU A 386 15.25 -36.27 -5.25
C GLU A 386 15.39 -34.88 -4.57
N SER A 387 16.29 -34.04 -5.10
CA SER A 387 16.72 -32.76 -4.48
C SER A 387 15.62 -31.67 -4.37
N PRO A 388 15.72 -30.69 -3.45
CA PRO A 388 14.62 -29.77 -3.07
C PRO A 388 14.24 -28.69 -4.10
N HIS A 389 14.71 -28.75 -5.35
CA HIS A 389 14.44 -27.70 -6.36
C HIS A 389 13.40 -28.08 -7.41
N GLN A 390 12.60 -29.11 -7.19
CA GLN A 390 11.50 -29.47 -8.07
C GLN A 390 10.25 -29.77 -7.24
N LEU A 391 9.15 -29.07 -7.59
CA LEU A 391 7.78 -29.09 -7.03
C LEU A 391 7.45 -27.98 -6.02
N ALA A 392 6.94 -26.87 -6.55
CA ALA A 392 6.06 -25.96 -5.83
C ALA A 392 4.71 -25.92 -6.57
N ALA A 393 3.79 -26.78 -6.14
CA ALA A 393 2.40 -26.74 -6.55
C ALA A 393 1.54 -27.11 -5.34
N GLU A 394 1.08 -26.11 -4.58
CA GLU A 394 -0.06 -26.28 -3.68
C GLU A 394 -0.83 -24.97 -3.47
N PHE A 395 -1.99 -24.92 -4.14
CA PHE A 395 -3.27 -24.32 -3.79
C PHE A 395 -3.31 -23.00 -2.98
N THR A 396 -3.50 -21.87 -3.66
CA THR A 396 -4.31 -20.76 -3.14
C THR A 396 -5.77 -21.03 -3.52
N GLY A 397 -6.69 -20.99 -2.55
CA GLY A 397 -8.08 -21.44 -2.66
C GLY A 397 -8.99 -20.69 -3.65
N ARG A 398 -8.45 -20.02 -4.68
CA ARG A 398 -9.19 -19.35 -5.76
C ARG A 398 -8.55 -19.42 -7.16
N GLY A 399 -7.76 -20.45 -7.46
CA GLY A 399 -7.67 -20.99 -8.83
C GLY A 399 -7.25 -20.05 -9.96
N ARG A 400 -6.23 -19.19 -9.79
CA ARG A 400 -5.45 -18.67 -10.93
C ARG A 400 -3.96 -18.66 -10.59
N ILE A 401 -3.22 -19.53 -11.26
CA ILE A 401 -1.75 -19.50 -11.35
C ILE A 401 -1.42 -19.04 -12.77
N VAL A 402 -0.82 -17.86 -12.91
CA VAL A 402 -0.19 -17.48 -14.19
C VAL A 402 1.13 -18.23 -14.28
N THR A 403 1.16 -19.27 -15.11
CA THR A 403 2.42 -19.95 -15.48
C THR A 403 3.08 -19.09 -16.55
N VAL A 404 4.18 -18.42 -16.23
CA VAL A 404 5.04 -17.82 -17.26
C VAL A 404 5.93 -18.93 -17.79
N ALA A 405 5.67 -19.38 -19.02
CA ALA A 405 6.57 -20.28 -19.73
C ALA A 405 7.93 -19.57 -19.92
N ARG A 406 9.02 -20.31 -19.65
CA ARG A 406 10.41 -19.85 -19.72
C ARG A 406 10.81 -19.32 -21.09
#